data_AF-A0A7S9NFY6-F1
#
_entry.id   AF-A0A7S9NFY6-F1
#
_cell.length_a   1.000
_cell.length_b   1.000
_cell.length_c   1.000
_cell.angle_alpha   90.00
_cell.angle_beta   90.00
_cell.angle_gamma   90.00
#
_symmetry.space_group_name_H-M   'P 1'
#
loop_
_entity.id
_entity.type
_entity.pdbx_description
1 polymer ?
#
loop_
_entity_poly.entity_id
_entity_poly.type
_entity_poly.pdbx_seq_one_letter_code
_entity_poly.pdbx_strand_id
1 'polypeptide(L)'
;MKYKVLIASAGLGNRLKGMTKNVNKALISVAHKPAISYIIDKFDKDIEFVIPVGYKAQTVKDCLKLAYPDRKFTFVDIDLYQGDGSGLGYTIMKCQDKLQCPFIFTSNDTIVLENIKPPIHNWMGQADTDDNSQYRTIVSKNSHVIEICPKGSKSGKAYIGLAGIFNYKEFWDAMNDGVNQGSIEIGESFGLRSLIDFGIEPIDFTWFDTGNIEQLEKTREYFAKNIDANILEKEEEAIWFVDTRVIKFSIDKNFIQDRVYRAKSLGNFIPKIENSTENMYAYKKVNGDVFSKNPTISTFKYFLDWMDGFWIKKDLNLQEQVKFKSICMDFYKEKTYKRVKQYFTNFEQIDSEEFINENKAPKIFDLLDKVNWQELSNGLPVRFHGDLHFENILINDDEKAPFTLLDWRQNFGGCMEYGDIYYDFGKLNHGIIMSHEIVDKKLFNVSRKLNNVHYDFLRKQSLVDCEQYFKEWIENKGYDYTKVRLMTAIIYLNIAALHHYPYSLLLFYLGKNMLNEILKDKDGN
;
A
#
# COMPACT_ATOMS: atom_id res chain seq x y z
N MET A 1 -21.10 12.50 -29.17
CA MET A 1 -21.28 13.82 -28.52
C MET A 1 -20.02 14.12 -27.73
N LYS A 2 -19.49 15.35 -27.77
CA LYS A 2 -18.27 15.71 -27.02
C LYS A 2 -18.65 16.20 -25.63
N TYR A 3 -18.19 15.51 -24.60
CA TYR A 3 -18.37 15.90 -23.19
C TYR A 3 -17.06 15.68 -22.42
N LYS A 4 -17.02 16.21 -21.19
CA LYS A 4 -15.89 16.04 -20.26
C LYS A 4 -16.37 15.54 -18.90
N VAL A 5 -15.44 15.10 -18.06
CA VAL A 5 -15.73 14.69 -16.69
C VAL A 5 -14.95 15.56 -15.72
N LEU A 6 -15.65 16.20 -14.78
CA LEU A 6 -15.09 16.97 -13.69
C LEU A 6 -15.03 16.09 -12.42
N ILE A 7 -13.83 15.80 -11.92
CA ILE A 7 -13.65 15.03 -10.66
C ILE A 7 -13.09 15.95 -9.56
N ALA A 8 -13.93 16.36 -8.63
CA ALA A 8 -13.56 17.37 -7.63
C ALA A 8 -12.55 16.82 -6.59
N SER A 9 -11.27 17.22 -6.70
CA SER A 9 -10.16 16.60 -5.94
C SER A 9 -9.27 17.57 -5.15
N ALA A 10 -9.73 18.80 -4.91
CA ALA A 10 -8.91 19.84 -4.26
C ALA A 10 -8.88 19.78 -2.72
N GLY A 11 -9.94 19.25 -2.10
CA GLY A 11 -10.15 19.37 -0.66
C GLY A 11 -9.27 18.47 0.23
N LEU A 12 -9.17 18.85 1.50
CA LEU A 12 -8.35 18.17 2.52
C LEU A 12 -8.82 16.75 2.85
N GLY A 13 -10.14 16.51 2.88
CA GLY A 13 -10.71 15.22 3.28
C GLY A 13 -10.75 14.99 4.80
N ASN A 14 -10.96 16.04 5.60
CA ASN A 14 -10.93 16.03 7.07
C ASN A 14 -11.77 14.90 7.74
N ARG A 15 -12.82 14.41 7.09
CA ARG A 15 -13.67 13.30 7.59
C ARG A 15 -12.92 11.97 7.71
N LEU A 16 -11.85 11.80 6.95
CA LEU A 16 -11.00 10.60 6.96
C LEU A 16 -9.85 10.66 7.98
N LYS A 17 -9.85 11.68 8.86
CA LYS A 17 -8.87 11.85 9.95
C LYS A 17 -7.43 11.67 9.42
N GLY A 18 -6.59 10.91 10.12
CA GLY A 18 -5.17 10.70 9.81
C GLY A 18 -4.88 10.06 8.44
N MET A 19 -5.85 9.42 7.78
CA MET A 19 -5.63 8.75 6.49
C MET A 19 -5.29 9.73 5.36
N THR A 20 -5.72 11.00 5.47
CA THR A 20 -5.41 12.05 4.49
C THR A 20 -4.18 12.88 4.86
N LYS A 21 -3.47 12.51 5.94
CA LYS A 21 -2.21 13.17 6.34
C LYS A 21 -1.15 13.02 5.27
N ASN A 22 -1.04 11.83 4.68
CA ASN A 22 0.04 11.46 3.77
C ASN A 22 -0.38 11.48 2.30
N VAL A 23 -1.66 11.23 2.00
CA VAL A 23 -2.21 11.20 0.63
C VAL A 23 -3.45 12.09 0.50
N ASN A 24 -3.74 12.58 -0.70
CA ASN A 24 -5.02 13.24 -1.00
C ASN A 24 -6.17 12.21 -0.89
N LYS A 25 -7.37 12.64 -0.49
CA LYS A 25 -8.53 11.73 -0.38
C LYS A 25 -8.85 10.96 -1.67
N ALA A 26 -8.60 11.55 -2.84
CA ALA A 26 -8.75 10.90 -4.15
C ALA A 26 -7.90 9.63 -4.29
N LEU A 27 -6.77 9.58 -3.58
CA LEU A 27 -5.79 8.49 -3.66
C LEU A 27 -5.88 7.50 -2.49
N ILE A 28 -6.91 7.60 -1.66
CA ILE A 28 -7.14 6.63 -0.61
C ILE A 28 -7.29 5.25 -1.24
N SER A 29 -6.56 4.28 -0.69
CA SER A 29 -6.59 2.91 -1.17
C SER A 29 -7.93 2.27 -0.83
N VAL A 30 -8.59 1.76 -1.85
CA VAL A 30 -9.71 0.83 -1.78
C VAL A 30 -9.23 -0.46 -2.44
N ALA A 31 -9.03 -1.51 -1.64
CA ALA A 31 -8.52 -2.80 -2.12
C ALA A 31 -7.30 -2.64 -3.06
N HIS A 32 -6.26 -1.98 -2.56
CA HIS A 32 -5.01 -1.69 -3.31
C HIS A 32 -5.20 -0.95 -4.64
N LYS A 33 -6.26 -0.15 -4.80
CA LYS A 33 -6.46 0.74 -5.94
C LYS A 33 -6.90 2.13 -5.45
N PRO A 34 -6.42 3.23 -6.05
CA PRO A 34 -6.85 4.58 -5.65
C PRO A 34 -8.36 4.74 -5.88
N ALA A 35 -9.08 5.36 -4.93
CA ALA A 35 -10.52 5.60 -5.06
C ALA A 35 -10.89 6.28 -6.38
N ILE A 36 -10.14 7.32 -6.79
CA ILE A 36 -10.35 8.02 -8.06
C ILE A 36 -10.21 7.12 -9.30
N SER A 37 -9.41 6.05 -9.22
CA SER A 37 -9.24 5.11 -10.33
C SER A 37 -10.49 4.26 -10.57
N TYR A 38 -11.29 3.97 -9.55
CA TYR A 38 -12.59 3.32 -9.74
C TYR A 38 -13.56 4.19 -10.54
N ILE A 39 -13.42 5.52 -10.45
CA ILE A 39 -14.24 6.49 -11.19
C ILE A 39 -13.73 6.62 -12.62
N ILE A 40 -12.43 6.82 -12.82
CA ILE A 40 -11.82 7.01 -14.15
C ILE A 40 -12.07 5.79 -15.05
N ASP A 41 -12.02 4.59 -14.49
CA ASP A 41 -12.22 3.35 -15.24
C ASP A 41 -13.65 3.17 -15.77
N LYS A 42 -14.62 3.97 -15.32
CA LYS A 42 -16.00 3.96 -15.82
C LYS A 42 -16.21 4.69 -17.14
N PHE A 43 -15.20 5.41 -17.62
CA PHE A 43 -15.29 6.21 -18.84
C PHE A 43 -14.40 5.66 -19.95
N ASP A 44 -14.79 5.90 -21.19
CA ASP A 44 -14.02 5.57 -22.38
C ASP A 44 -12.71 6.37 -22.47
N LYS A 45 -11.70 5.81 -23.14
CA LYS A 45 -10.32 6.35 -23.17
C LYS A 45 -10.20 7.76 -23.76
N ASP A 46 -11.10 8.14 -24.66
CA ASP A 46 -11.13 9.43 -25.35
C ASP A 46 -11.75 10.56 -24.52
N ILE A 47 -12.42 10.23 -23.42
CA ILE A 47 -13.01 11.22 -22.52
C ILE A 47 -11.92 11.99 -21.77
N GLU A 48 -11.99 13.32 -21.85
CA GLU A 48 -11.11 14.23 -21.14
C GLU A 48 -11.61 14.47 -19.71
N PHE A 49 -10.70 14.34 -18.75
CA PHE A 49 -10.96 14.61 -17.35
C PHE A 49 -10.43 15.99 -16.95
N VAL A 50 -11.27 16.81 -16.31
CA VAL A 50 -10.88 18.04 -15.64
C VAL A 50 -10.77 17.76 -14.15
N ILE A 51 -9.56 17.87 -13.60
CA ILE A 51 -9.25 17.51 -12.22
C ILE A 51 -8.77 18.77 -11.48
N PRO A 52 -9.66 19.48 -10.76
CA PRO A 52 -9.22 20.50 -9.83
C PRO A 52 -8.45 19.86 -8.68
N VAL A 53 -7.27 20.39 -8.40
CA VAL A 53 -6.33 19.89 -7.41
C VAL A 53 -5.84 21.02 -6.51
N GLY A 54 -5.69 20.74 -5.22
CA GLY A 54 -5.26 21.71 -4.21
C GLY A 54 -4.35 21.02 -3.21
N TYR A 55 -4.92 20.53 -2.12
CA TYR A 55 -4.16 19.77 -1.13
C TYR A 55 -3.45 18.55 -1.75
N LYS A 56 -2.12 18.46 -1.59
CA LYS A 56 -1.27 17.42 -2.20
C LYS A 56 -1.46 17.25 -3.72
N ALA A 57 -1.67 18.36 -4.42
CA ALA A 57 -1.93 18.38 -5.86
C ALA A 57 -0.91 17.56 -6.68
N GLN A 58 0.39 17.70 -6.40
CA GLN A 58 1.42 17.02 -7.17
C GLN A 58 1.30 15.48 -7.10
N THR A 59 1.01 14.94 -5.91
CA THR A 59 0.79 13.50 -5.72
C THR A 59 -0.38 12.98 -6.55
N VAL A 60 -1.48 13.74 -6.66
CA VAL A 60 -2.63 13.40 -7.51
C VAL A 60 -2.24 13.46 -9.00
N LYS A 61 -1.58 14.54 -9.43
CA LYS A 61 -1.12 14.71 -10.81
C LYS A 61 -0.20 13.56 -11.23
N ASP A 62 0.77 13.22 -10.40
CA ASP A 62 1.74 12.16 -10.64
C ASP A 62 1.08 10.79 -10.71
N CYS A 63 0.23 10.46 -9.71
CA CYS A 63 -0.47 9.19 -9.69
C CYS A 63 -1.31 8.98 -10.96
N LEU A 64 -2.09 9.97 -11.37
CA LEU A 64 -2.95 9.85 -12.55
C LEU A 64 -2.13 9.72 -13.84
N LYS A 65 -1.04 10.47 -13.98
CA LYS A 65 -0.15 10.35 -15.15
C LYS A 65 0.58 9.00 -15.21
N LEU A 66 0.99 8.46 -14.07
CA LEU A 66 1.62 7.14 -13.98
C LEU A 66 0.62 6.00 -14.24
N ALA A 67 -0.59 6.12 -13.70
CA ALA A 67 -1.66 5.13 -13.84
C ALA A 67 -2.25 5.10 -15.25
N TYR A 68 -2.36 6.27 -15.89
CA TYR A 68 -3.13 6.44 -17.12
C TYR A 68 -2.39 7.32 -18.14
N PRO A 69 -1.24 6.87 -18.66
CA PRO A 69 -0.44 7.66 -19.61
C PRO A 69 -1.19 7.99 -20.90
N ASP A 70 -2.18 7.17 -21.27
CA ASP A 70 -2.96 7.33 -22.51
C ASP A 70 -4.28 8.10 -22.30
N ARG A 71 -4.58 8.55 -21.08
CA ARG A 71 -5.79 9.35 -20.78
C ARG A 71 -5.47 10.84 -20.82
N LYS A 72 -6.46 11.64 -21.21
CA LYS A 72 -6.32 13.10 -21.25
C LYS A 72 -6.79 13.74 -19.95
N PHE A 73 -5.85 14.36 -19.24
CA PHE A 73 -6.13 15.12 -18.00
C PHE A 73 -5.84 16.61 -18.18
N THR A 74 -6.79 17.43 -17.76
CA THR A 74 -6.66 18.88 -17.58
C THR A 74 -6.67 19.16 -16.08
N PHE A 75 -5.52 19.48 -15.51
CA PHE A 75 -5.40 19.83 -14.10
C PHE A 75 -5.64 21.32 -13.88
N VAL A 76 -6.44 21.67 -12.86
CA VAL A 76 -6.69 23.06 -12.47
C VAL A 76 -6.20 23.24 -11.04
N ASP A 77 -5.17 24.06 -10.83
CA ASP A 77 -4.66 24.34 -9.49
C ASP A 77 -5.62 25.29 -8.76
N ILE A 78 -6.12 24.83 -7.60
CA ILE A 78 -7.01 25.58 -6.74
C ILE A 78 -6.17 26.24 -5.66
N ASP A 79 -6.12 27.56 -5.71
CA ASP A 79 -5.42 28.43 -4.78
C ASP A 79 -6.07 28.44 -3.38
N LEU A 80 -7.41 28.39 -3.33
CA LEU A 80 -8.20 28.45 -2.10
C LEU A 80 -9.00 27.16 -1.87
N TYR A 81 -8.34 26.16 -1.27
CA TYR A 81 -8.96 24.86 -0.91
C TYR A 81 -9.23 24.70 0.60
N GLN A 82 -8.91 25.72 1.41
CA GLN A 82 -9.15 25.76 2.85
C GLN A 82 -9.40 27.20 3.32
N GLY A 83 -10.09 27.37 4.45
CA GLY A 83 -10.40 28.68 5.04
C GLY A 83 -11.64 29.35 4.44
N ASP A 84 -11.90 30.58 4.86
CA ASP A 84 -13.09 31.34 4.46
C ASP A 84 -13.08 31.62 2.95
N GLY A 85 -14.23 31.47 2.30
CA GLY A 85 -14.38 31.58 0.85
C GLY A 85 -13.89 30.36 0.06
N SER A 86 -13.29 29.35 0.72
CA SER A 86 -13.07 28.04 0.09
C SER A 86 -14.38 27.25 0.02
N GLY A 87 -14.49 26.37 -0.97
CA GLY A 87 -15.69 25.56 -1.14
C GLY A 87 -15.67 24.73 -2.42
N LEU A 88 -16.61 23.79 -2.50
CA LEU A 88 -16.80 23.01 -3.72
C LEU A 88 -17.24 23.93 -4.87
N GLY A 89 -18.07 24.94 -4.61
CA GLY A 89 -18.50 25.92 -5.61
C GLY A 89 -17.34 26.70 -6.19
N TYR A 90 -16.47 27.26 -5.33
CA TYR A 90 -15.24 27.91 -5.77
C TYR A 90 -14.39 27.00 -6.66
N THR A 91 -14.20 25.75 -6.21
CA THR A 91 -13.40 24.74 -6.92
C THR A 91 -13.94 24.45 -8.31
N ILE A 92 -15.25 24.24 -8.47
CA ILE A 92 -15.86 23.94 -9.78
C ILE A 92 -15.91 25.17 -10.68
N MET A 93 -16.14 26.37 -10.13
CA MET A 93 -16.15 27.63 -10.89
C MET A 93 -14.78 27.94 -11.51
N LYS A 94 -13.68 27.62 -10.81
CA LYS A 94 -12.32 27.72 -11.39
C LYS A 94 -12.09 26.81 -12.60
N CYS A 95 -12.95 25.82 -12.82
CA CYS A 95 -12.89 24.92 -13.97
C CYS A 95 -13.82 25.33 -15.13
N GLN A 96 -14.62 26.39 -14.96
CA GLN A 96 -15.69 26.77 -15.90
C GLN A 96 -15.16 26.93 -17.34
N ASP A 97 -14.03 27.61 -17.53
CA ASP A 97 -13.43 27.85 -18.84
C ASP A 97 -13.05 26.55 -19.58
N LYS A 98 -12.77 25.46 -18.84
CA LYS A 98 -12.46 24.13 -19.40
C LYS A 98 -13.70 23.28 -19.68
N LEU A 99 -14.86 23.69 -19.16
CA LEU A 99 -16.13 22.95 -19.15
C LEU A 99 -17.23 23.68 -19.93
N GLN A 100 -16.85 24.35 -21.03
CA GLN A 100 -17.78 24.99 -21.98
C GLN A 100 -18.41 23.98 -22.96
N CYS A 101 -18.90 22.88 -22.42
CA CYS A 101 -19.63 21.81 -23.10
C CYS A 101 -20.45 21.04 -22.06
N PRO A 102 -21.39 20.17 -22.46
CA PRO A 102 -21.99 19.21 -21.56
C PRO A 102 -20.90 18.41 -20.83
N PHE A 103 -21.10 18.15 -19.55
CA PHE A 103 -20.11 17.49 -18.72
C PHE A 103 -20.75 16.67 -17.61
N ILE A 104 -19.97 15.75 -17.05
CA ILE A 104 -20.36 14.97 -15.87
C ILE A 104 -19.59 15.53 -14.67
N PHE A 105 -20.30 15.85 -13.59
CA PHE A 105 -19.71 16.13 -12.30
C PHE A 105 -19.66 14.84 -11.48
N THR A 106 -18.54 14.59 -10.82
CA THR A 106 -18.42 13.53 -9.82
C THR A 106 -17.54 13.97 -8.66
N SER A 107 -17.98 13.68 -7.44
CA SER A 107 -17.11 13.75 -6.26
C SER A 107 -16.06 12.64 -6.34
N ASN A 108 -14.85 12.92 -5.87
CA ASN A 108 -13.74 11.95 -5.95
C ASN A 108 -13.85 10.76 -4.99
N ASP A 109 -14.93 10.69 -4.21
CA ASP A 109 -15.24 9.65 -3.23
C ASP A 109 -16.48 8.80 -3.61
N THR A 110 -17.05 9.02 -4.80
CA THR A 110 -18.26 8.33 -5.29
C THR A 110 -17.91 7.17 -6.22
N ILE A 111 -17.93 5.93 -5.70
CA ILE A 111 -17.74 4.72 -6.51
C ILE A 111 -19.11 4.10 -6.82
N VAL A 112 -19.36 3.73 -8.07
CA VAL A 112 -20.61 3.09 -8.52
C VAL A 112 -20.37 1.80 -9.30
N LEU A 113 -21.32 0.86 -9.27
CA LEU A 113 -21.18 -0.40 -10.02
C LEU A 113 -21.70 -0.32 -11.45
N GLU A 114 -22.74 0.45 -11.68
CA GLU A 114 -23.38 0.59 -12.98
C GLU A 114 -22.51 1.42 -13.95
N ASN A 115 -22.90 1.44 -15.22
CA ASN A 115 -22.26 2.28 -16.23
C ASN A 115 -22.77 3.71 -16.12
N ILE A 116 -21.87 4.69 -16.22
CA ILE A 116 -22.21 6.10 -16.16
C ILE A 116 -22.66 6.56 -17.55
N LYS A 117 -23.91 7.04 -17.66
CA LYS A 117 -24.48 7.48 -18.94
C LYS A 117 -23.87 8.83 -19.38
N PRO A 118 -23.59 9.05 -20.68
CA PRO A 118 -23.23 10.38 -21.18
C PRO A 118 -24.29 11.44 -20.86
N PRO A 119 -23.93 12.72 -20.72
CA PRO A 119 -24.87 13.79 -20.36
C PRO A 119 -25.63 14.29 -21.60
N ILE A 120 -26.43 13.44 -22.24
CA ILE A 120 -27.28 13.82 -23.40
C ILE A 120 -28.53 14.63 -23.00
N HIS A 121 -28.88 14.57 -21.71
CA HIS A 121 -29.86 15.39 -20.99
C HIS A 121 -29.35 15.51 -19.54
N ASN A 122 -29.98 16.35 -18.71
CA ASN A 122 -29.55 16.46 -17.30
C ASN A 122 -29.99 15.23 -16.52
N TRP A 123 -29.11 14.71 -15.68
CA TRP A 123 -29.44 13.60 -14.80
C TRP A 123 -28.67 13.69 -13.49
N MET A 124 -29.24 13.11 -12.42
CA MET A 124 -28.60 13.01 -11.11
C MET A 124 -28.60 11.55 -10.63
N GLY A 125 -27.43 11.08 -10.20
CA GLY A 125 -27.29 9.79 -9.57
C GLY A 125 -27.84 9.79 -8.15
N GLN A 126 -28.62 8.77 -7.81
CA GLN A 126 -29.17 8.57 -6.49
C GLN A 126 -28.95 7.12 -6.02
N ALA A 127 -28.96 6.91 -4.71
CA ALA A 127 -28.88 5.58 -4.12
C ALA A 127 -29.78 5.45 -2.89
N ASP A 128 -30.25 4.24 -2.65
CA ASP A 128 -30.87 3.88 -1.38
C ASP A 128 -29.78 3.71 -0.31
N THR A 129 -29.96 4.33 0.85
CA THR A 129 -29.06 4.17 2.00
C THR A 129 -29.85 3.96 3.27
N ASP A 130 -29.27 3.25 4.24
CA ASP A 130 -29.91 2.99 5.53
C ASP A 130 -30.14 4.29 6.33
N ASP A 131 -29.23 5.26 6.16
CA ASP A 131 -29.32 6.58 6.79
C ASP A 131 -28.88 7.71 5.84
N ASN A 132 -29.86 8.49 5.38
CA ASN A 132 -29.66 9.66 4.54
C ASN A 132 -29.23 10.93 5.32
N SER A 133 -29.16 10.90 6.65
CA SER A 133 -28.95 12.10 7.48
C SER A 133 -27.69 12.87 7.11
N GLN A 134 -26.65 12.18 6.64
CA GLN A 134 -25.35 12.76 6.29
C GLN A 134 -25.27 13.27 4.85
N TYR A 135 -26.29 13.01 4.02
CA TYR A 135 -26.27 13.28 2.58
C TYR A 135 -27.39 14.25 2.18
N ARG A 136 -27.19 14.93 1.05
CA ARG A 136 -28.32 15.62 0.39
C ARG A 136 -29.23 14.54 -0.19
N THR A 137 -30.52 14.83 -0.29
CA THR A 137 -31.47 13.89 -0.90
C THR A 137 -32.16 14.48 -2.11
N ILE A 138 -32.61 13.62 -2.99
CA ILE A 138 -33.34 13.94 -4.22
C ILE A 138 -34.76 13.41 -4.08
N VAL A 139 -35.75 14.29 -4.26
CA VAL A 139 -37.15 13.91 -4.37
C VAL A 139 -37.54 13.94 -5.83
N SER A 140 -38.13 12.85 -6.29
CA SER A 140 -38.48 12.65 -7.70
C SER A 140 -39.96 12.33 -7.87
N LYS A 141 -40.57 12.82 -8.96
CA LYS A 141 -41.94 12.52 -9.36
C LYS A 141 -41.99 12.32 -10.87
N ASN A 142 -42.69 11.28 -11.34
CA ASN A 142 -42.82 10.94 -12.77
C ASN A 142 -41.47 10.90 -13.50
N SER A 143 -40.46 10.27 -12.89
CA SER A 143 -39.09 10.16 -13.41
C SER A 143 -38.35 11.48 -13.62
N HIS A 144 -38.74 12.53 -12.89
CA HIS A 144 -38.04 13.81 -12.87
C HIS A 144 -37.75 14.23 -11.43
N VAL A 145 -36.55 14.78 -11.19
CA VAL A 145 -36.22 15.43 -9.93
C VAL A 145 -37.07 16.69 -9.79
N ILE A 146 -37.78 16.81 -8.67
CA ILE A 146 -38.58 17.99 -8.34
C ILE A 146 -37.97 18.81 -7.20
N GLU A 147 -37.08 18.21 -6.40
CA GLU A 147 -36.46 18.87 -5.26
C GLU A 147 -35.10 18.27 -4.91
N ILE A 148 -34.14 19.13 -4.55
CA ILE A 148 -32.83 18.75 -3.99
C ILE A 148 -32.74 19.26 -2.54
N CYS A 149 -33.02 18.37 -1.60
CA CYS A 149 -33.07 18.69 -0.19
C CYS A 149 -31.67 18.77 0.44
N PRO A 150 -31.48 19.62 1.47
CA PRO A 150 -30.24 19.68 2.23
C PRO A 150 -30.04 18.41 3.08
N LYS A 151 -28.84 18.31 3.70
CA LYS A 151 -28.51 17.24 4.64
C LYS A 151 -29.48 17.22 5.83
N GLY A 152 -29.84 16.02 6.29
CA GLY A 152 -30.80 15.81 7.38
C GLY A 152 -32.27 15.68 6.92
N SER A 153 -32.55 15.80 5.62
CA SER A 153 -33.88 15.51 5.08
C SER A 153 -34.24 14.03 5.23
N LYS A 154 -35.50 13.76 5.57
CA LYS A 154 -36.06 12.40 5.68
C LYS A 154 -36.72 11.91 4.38
N SER A 155 -36.79 12.76 3.36
CA SER A 155 -37.50 12.48 2.11
C SER A 155 -36.53 12.26 0.97
N GLY A 156 -36.90 11.37 0.04
CA GLY A 156 -36.11 11.10 -1.16
C GLY A 156 -34.95 10.13 -0.92
N LYS A 157 -34.15 9.93 -1.98
CA LYS A 157 -32.97 9.07 -1.99
C LYS A 157 -31.69 9.88 -1.85
N ALA A 158 -30.59 9.29 -1.39
CA ALA A 158 -29.31 9.99 -1.26
C ALA A 158 -28.82 10.47 -2.63
N TYR A 159 -28.46 11.74 -2.75
CA TYR A 159 -27.66 12.23 -3.87
C TYR A 159 -26.22 11.80 -3.69
N ILE A 160 -25.71 11.03 -4.65
CA ILE A 160 -24.40 10.38 -4.52
C ILE A 160 -23.24 11.27 -4.98
N GLY A 161 -23.50 12.53 -5.35
CA GLY A 161 -22.44 13.42 -5.88
C GLY A 161 -22.00 13.06 -7.30
N LEU A 162 -22.91 12.53 -8.12
CA LEU A 162 -22.69 12.19 -9.53
C LEU A 162 -23.84 12.78 -10.36
N ALA A 163 -23.53 13.61 -11.35
CA ALA A 163 -24.57 14.25 -12.18
C ALA A 163 -24.08 14.50 -13.61
N GLY A 164 -24.97 14.32 -14.59
CA GLY A 164 -24.78 14.75 -15.96
C GLY A 164 -25.42 16.11 -16.17
N ILE A 165 -24.64 17.05 -16.68
CA ILE A 165 -25.03 18.45 -16.88
C ILE A 165 -25.01 18.71 -18.39
N PHE A 166 -26.19 18.68 -18.99
CA PHE A 166 -26.40 18.99 -20.40
C PHE A 166 -26.58 20.50 -20.61
N ASN A 167 -27.41 21.13 -19.77
CA ASN A 167 -27.67 22.57 -19.72
C ASN A 167 -26.55 23.31 -18.96
N TYR A 168 -25.32 23.18 -19.45
CA TYR A 168 -24.14 23.70 -18.75
C TYR A 168 -24.10 25.24 -18.70
N LYS A 169 -24.71 25.95 -19.65
CA LYS A 169 -24.74 27.41 -19.66
C LYS A 169 -25.57 27.94 -18.51
N GLU A 170 -26.80 27.42 -18.39
CA GLU A 170 -27.73 27.76 -17.32
C GLU A 170 -27.16 27.40 -15.94
N PHE A 171 -26.47 26.24 -15.86
CA PHE A 171 -25.73 25.86 -14.66
C PHE A 171 -24.68 26.92 -14.27
N TRP A 172 -23.86 27.37 -15.23
CA TRP A 172 -22.80 28.34 -14.95
C TRP A 172 -23.36 29.73 -14.65
N ASP A 173 -24.40 30.18 -15.35
CA ASP A 173 -25.07 31.45 -15.09
C ASP A 173 -25.58 31.47 -13.65
N ALA A 174 -26.29 30.42 -13.22
CA ALA A 174 -26.76 30.29 -11.84
C ALA A 174 -25.61 30.27 -10.81
N MET A 175 -24.53 29.53 -11.08
CA MET A 175 -23.37 29.50 -10.17
C MET A 175 -22.71 30.88 -10.01
N ASN A 176 -22.59 31.65 -11.10
CA ASN A 176 -21.98 32.98 -11.12
C ASN A 176 -22.86 34.04 -10.44
N ASP A 177 -24.16 34.05 -10.74
CA ASP A 177 -25.11 34.98 -10.12
C ASP A 177 -25.33 34.67 -8.63
N GLY A 178 -25.18 33.40 -8.27
CA GLY A 178 -25.40 32.86 -6.92
C GLY A 178 -24.24 33.05 -5.94
N VAL A 179 -23.14 33.71 -6.31
CA VAL A 179 -21.95 33.85 -5.43
C VAL A 179 -22.32 34.46 -4.08
N ASN A 180 -23.10 35.53 -4.08
CA ASN A 180 -23.58 36.19 -2.85
C ASN A 180 -24.75 35.46 -2.18
N GLN A 181 -25.24 34.38 -2.79
CA GLN A 181 -26.38 33.56 -2.33
C GLN A 181 -25.94 32.18 -1.82
N GLY A 182 -24.63 31.92 -1.79
CA GLY A 182 -24.05 30.69 -1.24
C GLY A 182 -23.64 29.64 -2.27
N SER A 183 -23.50 29.99 -3.56
CA SER A 183 -23.07 29.02 -4.59
C SER A 183 -21.68 28.43 -4.30
N ILE A 184 -20.81 29.20 -3.63
CA ILE A 184 -19.46 28.78 -3.22
C ILE A 184 -19.50 27.64 -2.20
N GLU A 185 -20.29 27.78 -1.14
CA GLU A 185 -20.39 26.83 -0.03
C GLU A 185 -21.26 25.62 -0.41
N ILE A 186 -22.36 25.87 -1.13
CA ILE A 186 -23.31 24.83 -1.52
C ILE A 186 -22.72 23.93 -2.61
N GLY A 187 -21.97 24.50 -3.56
CA GLY A 187 -21.30 23.77 -4.61
C GLY A 187 -22.17 23.46 -5.82
N GLU A 188 -21.87 22.36 -6.50
CA GLU A 188 -22.57 21.84 -7.66
C GLU A 188 -24.10 21.79 -7.48
N SER A 189 -24.56 21.46 -6.26
CA SER A 189 -26.00 21.34 -5.99
C SER A 189 -26.72 22.69 -6.08
N PHE A 190 -26.01 23.82 -6.01
CA PHE A 190 -26.58 25.14 -6.27
C PHE A 190 -26.96 25.26 -7.74
N GLY A 191 -26.00 25.02 -8.64
CA GLY A 191 -26.24 25.02 -10.09
C GLY A 191 -27.27 23.97 -10.50
N LEU A 192 -27.23 22.75 -9.93
CA LEU A 192 -28.20 21.70 -10.25
C LEU A 192 -29.65 22.09 -9.90
N ARG A 193 -29.89 22.88 -8.85
CA ARG A 193 -31.25 23.37 -8.53
C ARG A 193 -31.82 24.25 -9.64
N SER A 194 -30.99 25.06 -10.30
CA SER A 194 -31.43 25.88 -11.43
C SER A 194 -31.85 25.05 -12.66
N LEU A 195 -31.42 23.79 -12.72
CA LEU A 195 -31.71 22.89 -13.84
C LEU A 195 -33.00 22.07 -13.65
N ILE A 196 -33.66 22.15 -12.50
CA ILE A 196 -34.90 21.39 -12.22
C ILE A 196 -35.97 21.71 -13.27
N ASP A 197 -36.15 22.99 -13.62
CA ASP A 197 -37.13 23.44 -14.62
C ASP A 197 -36.76 23.01 -16.06
N PHE A 198 -35.50 22.63 -16.29
CA PHE A 198 -35.01 22.09 -17.56
C PHE A 198 -35.16 20.55 -17.63
N GLY A 199 -35.66 19.92 -16.57
CA GLY A 199 -35.81 18.48 -16.45
C GLY A 199 -34.50 17.79 -16.08
N ILE A 200 -34.54 16.97 -15.03
CA ILE A 200 -33.42 16.14 -14.55
C ILE A 200 -33.93 14.72 -14.32
N GLU A 201 -33.35 13.73 -15.01
CA GLU A 201 -33.64 12.31 -14.78
C GLU A 201 -32.92 11.83 -13.51
N PRO A 202 -33.61 11.26 -12.51
CA PRO A 202 -32.96 10.52 -11.43
C PRO A 202 -32.53 9.13 -11.93
N ILE A 203 -31.27 8.75 -11.67
CA ILE A 203 -30.72 7.44 -12.03
C ILE A 203 -30.26 6.71 -10.77
N ASP A 204 -30.80 5.52 -10.52
CA ASP A 204 -30.39 4.69 -9.40
C ASP A 204 -29.03 4.02 -9.65
N PHE A 205 -28.16 4.05 -8.64
CA PHE A 205 -26.86 3.39 -8.62
C PHE A 205 -26.65 2.58 -7.34
N THR A 206 -25.90 1.50 -7.45
CA THR A 206 -25.24 0.86 -6.31
C THR A 206 -24.01 1.69 -5.97
N TRP A 207 -24.06 2.38 -4.83
CA TRP A 207 -23.08 3.38 -4.43
C TRP A 207 -22.22 2.93 -3.25
N PHE A 208 -20.92 3.20 -3.37
CA PHE A 208 -19.92 3.03 -2.34
C PHE A 208 -19.26 4.39 -2.04
N ASP A 209 -19.37 4.85 -0.79
CA ASP A 209 -18.78 6.10 -0.31
C ASP A 209 -17.42 5.84 0.33
N THR A 210 -16.42 6.60 -0.09
CA THR A 210 -15.07 6.57 0.49
C THR A 210 -14.74 7.83 1.31
N GLY A 211 -15.71 8.73 1.49
CA GLY A 211 -15.58 9.99 2.21
C GLY A 211 -15.80 9.90 3.73
N ASN A 212 -16.24 8.74 4.23
CA ASN A 212 -16.41 8.42 5.65
C ASN A 212 -15.67 7.10 5.98
N ILE A 213 -15.03 7.04 7.16
CA ILE A 213 -14.27 5.86 7.62
C ILE A 213 -15.13 4.59 7.63
N GLU A 214 -16.35 4.63 8.17
CA GLU A 214 -17.21 3.44 8.27
C GLU A 214 -17.60 2.91 6.88
N GLN A 215 -17.92 3.81 5.96
CA GLN A 215 -18.28 3.47 4.59
C GLN A 215 -17.06 3.01 3.78
N LEU A 216 -15.89 3.60 4.04
CA LEU A 216 -14.62 3.21 3.44
C LEU A 216 -14.24 1.77 3.83
N GLU A 217 -14.43 1.38 5.09
CA GLU A 217 -14.19 0.00 5.56
C GLU A 217 -15.11 -0.99 4.83
N LYS A 218 -16.42 -0.73 4.78
CA LYS A 218 -17.38 -1.54 4.01
C LYS A 218 -17.02 -1.62 2.53
N THR A 219 -16.58 -0.52 1.95
CA THR A 219 -16.15 -0.44 0.55
C THR A 219 -14.91 -1.30 0.32
N ARG A 220 -13.90 -1.22 1.20
CA ARG A 220 -12.69 -2.04 1.13
C ARG A 220 -13.02 -3.52 1.23
N GLU A 221 -13.88 -3.92 2.17
CA GLU A 221 -14.32 -5.31 2.32
C GLU A 221 -15.01 -5.85 1.08
N TYR A 222 -15.86 -5.03 0.44
CA TYR A 222 -16.55 -5.41 -0.79
C TYR A 222 -15.56 -5.69 -1.93
N PHE A 223 -14.60 -4.79 -2.16
CA PHE A 223 -13.65 -4.91 -3.26
C PHE A 223 -12.49 -5.88 -2.98
N ALA A 224 -12.15 -6.15 -1.72
CA ALA A 224 -11.06 -7.05 -1.34
C ALA A 224 -11.35 -8.52 -1.70
N LYS A 225 -12.63 -8.92 -1.82
CA LYS A 225 -13.03 -10.31 -2.13
C LYS A 225 -12.46 -10.86 -3.44
N ASN A 226 -11.99 -9.98 -4.32
CA ASN A 226 -11.48 -10.34 -5.66
C ASN A 226 -9.96 -10.15 -5.81
N ILE A 227 -9.22 -10.00 -4.70
CA ILE A 227 -7.78 -9.73 -4.73
C ILE A 227 -7.02 -10.83 -3.99
N ASP A 228 -6.18 -11.54 -4.75
CA ASP A 228 -5.30 -12.60 -4.21
C ASP A 228 -4.05 -12.05 -3.51
N ALA A 229 -3.79 -10.74 -3.60
CA ALA A 229 -2.61 -10.11 -3.01
C ALA A 229 -2.85 -9.70 -1.55
N ASN A 230 -2.17 -10.37 -0.62
CA ASN A 230 -2.14 -9.98 0.78
C ASN A 230 -1.04 -8.92 1.01
N ILE A 231 -1.43 -7.65 0.99
CA ILE A 231 -0.51 -6.52 1.23
C ILE A 231 -0.88 -5.83 2.53
N LEU A 232 0.06 -5.83 3.48
CA LEU A 232 -0.08 -5.09 4.73
C LEU A 232 -0.09 -3.58 4.45
N GLU A 233 -1.17 -2.88 4.83
CA GLU A 233 -1.27 -1.43 4.73
C GLU A 233 -0.25 -0.75 5.66
N LYS A 234 0.40 0.29 5.15
CA LYS A 234 1.27 1.19 5.93
C LYS A 234 0.80 2.62 5.71
N GLU A 235 0.82 3.46 6.75
CA GLU A 235 0.36 4.86 6.61
C GLU A 235 1.24 5.70 5.66
N GLU A 236 2.50 5.31 5.50
CA GLU A 236 3.55 6.07 4.80
C GLU A 236 3.87 5.54 3.40
N GLU A 237 3.35 4.36 3.05
CA GLU A 237 3.59 3.66 1.78
C GLU A 237 2.29 3.10 1.22
N ALA A 238 2.15 3.06 -0.10
CA ALA A 238 1.02 2.38 -0.74
C ALA A 238 1.48 1.62 -1.99
N ILE A 239 0.76 0.54 -2.27
CA ILE A 239 0.91 -0.22 -3.51
C ILE A 239 -0.45 -0.17 -4.20
N TRP A 240 -0.46 0.38 -5.41
CA TRP A 240 -1.66 0.57 -6.20
C TRP A 240 -1.62 -0.24 -7.48
N PHE A 241 -2.66 -1.02 -7.73
CA PHE A 241 -2.89 -1.76 -8.96
C PHE A 241 -3.95 -1.03 -9.78
N VAL A 242 -3.57 -0.53 -10.94
CA VAL A 242 -4.47 0.16 -11.86
C VAL A 242 -4.33 -0.47 -13.23
N ASP A 243 -5.36 -1.19 -13.67
CA ASP A 243 -5.34 -1.99 -14.89
C ASP A 243 -4.11 -2.91 -14.94
N THR A 244 -3.20 -2.69 -15.88
CA THR A 244 -1.97 -3.47 -16.08
C THR A 244 -0.74 -2.85 -15.40
N ARG A 245 -0.92 -1.84 -14.54
CA ARG A 245 0.16 -1.08 -13.90
C ARG A 245 0.18 -1.27 -12.39
N VAL A 246 1.38 -1.29 -11.83
CA VAL A 246 1.65 -1.23 -10.40
C VAL A 246 2.35 0.09 -10.11
N ILE A 247 1.83 0.84 -9.14
CA ILE A 247 2.39 2.10 -8.67
C ILE A 247 2.78 1.91 -7.21
N LYS A 248 4.03 2.20 -6.90
CA LYS A 248 4.60 2.15 -5.56
C LYS A 248 4.76 3.57 -5.07
N PHE A 249 4.10 3.90 -3.96
CA PHE A 249 4.12 5.22 -3.34
C PHE A 249 4.84 5.17 -1.99
N SER A 250 5.60 6.21 -1.68
CA SER A 250 6.11 6.48 -0.34
C SER A 250 6.18 7.98 -0.08
N ILE A 251 5.92 8.42 1.15
CA ILE A 251 6.19 9.81 1.56
C ILE A 251 7.69 10.10 1.64
N ASP A 252 8.52 9.06 1.81
CA ASP A 252 9.98 9.19 1.81
C ASP A 252 10.49 9.24 0.37
N LYS A 253 10.93 10.42 -0.03
CA LYS A 253 11.46 10.70 -1.37
C LYS A 253 12.76 9.93 -1.63
N ASN A 254 13.60 9.79 -0.59
CA ASN A 254 14.85 9.04 -0.70
C ASN A 254 14.56 7.55 -0.89
N PHE A 255 13.52 7.01 -0.25
CA PHE A 255 13.09 5.63 -0.46
C PHE A 255 12.78 5.34 -1.93
N ILE A 256 12.06 6.25 -2.60
CA ILE A 256 11.72 6.11 -4.02
C ILE A 256 12.94 6.30 -4.90
N GLN A 257 13.70 7.37 -4.68
CA GLN A 257 14.91 7.67 -5.43
C GLN A 257 15.91 6.51 -5.40
N ASP A 258 16.20 5.98 -4.21
CA ASP A 258 17.12 4.86 -4.01
C ASP A 258 16.62 3.59 -4.70
N ARG A 259 15.31 3.28 -4.62
CA ARG A 259 14.74 2.10 -5.32
C ARG A 259 14.86 2.22 -6.82
N VAL A 260 14.55 3.39 -7.38
CA VAL A 260 14.68 3.66 -8.83
C VAL A 260 16.15 3.58 -9.26
N TYR A 261 17.07 4.08 -8.43
CA TYR A 261 18.50 3.96 -8.70
C TYR A 261 18.94 2.49 -8.72
N ARG A 262 18.61 1.72 -7.66
CA ARG A 262 18.97 0.30 -7.55
C ARG A 262 18.33 -0.57 -8.62
N ALA A 263 17.15 -0.21 -9.13
CA ALA A 263 16.49 -0.96 -10.18
C ALA A 263 17.41 -1.19 -11.41
N LYS A 264 18.31 -0.24 -11.69
CA LYS A 264 19.29 -0.35 -12.79
C LYS A 264 20.27 -1.51 -12.61
N SER A 265 20.76 -1.75 -11.39
CA SER A 265 21.72 -2.83 -11.11
C SER A 265 21.05 -4.19 -10.89
N LEU A 266 19.77 -4.18 -10.48
CA LEU A 266 18.94 -5.39 -10.37
C LEU A 266 18.52 -5.91 -11.75
N GLY A 267 18.32 -5.03 -12.73
CA GLY A 267 18.13 -5.42 -14.13
C GLY A 267 16.95 -6.37 -14.33
N ASN A 268 17.17 -7.49 -15.03
CA ASN A 268 16.11 -8.43 -15.42
C ASN A 268 15.55 -9.28 -14.26
N PHE A 269 16.06 -9.13 -13.04
CA PHE A 269 15.56 -9.86 -11.87
C PHE A 269 14.29 -9.23 -11.29
N ILE A 270 13.98 -7.98 -11.65
CA ILE A 270 12.84 -7.21 -11.13
C ILE A 270 11.96 -6.71 -12.28
N PRO A 271 10.73 -6.23 -12.02
CA PRO A 271 9.95 -5.54 -13.02
C PRO A 271 10.67 -4.29 -13.51
N LYS A 272 10.69 -4.09 -14.83
CA LYS A 272 11.25 -2.87 -15.43
C LYS A 272 10.40 -1.66 -15.01
N ILE A 273 11.01 -0.73 -14.29
CA ILE A 273 10.42 0.57 -14.00
C ILE A 273 10.24 1.33 -15.31
N GLU A 274 9.00 1.74 -15.60
CA GLU A 274 8.67 2.49 -16.80
C GLU A 274 8.79 3.99 -16.58
N ASN A 275 8.38 4.46 -15.41
CA ASN A 275 8.42 5.88 -15.06
C ASN A 275 8.46 6.08 -13.54
N SER A 276 8.95 7.23 -13.10
CA SER A 276 9.04 7.59 -11.68
C SER A 276 8.87 9.08 -11.47
N THR A 277 8.36 9.46 -10.30
CA THR A 277 8.29 10.82 -9.80
C THR A 277 8.94 10.88 -8.41
N GLU A 278 8.79 12.01 -7.72
CA GLU A 278 9.45 12.25 -6.43
C GLU A 278 8.99 11.27 -5.33
N ASN A 279 7.72 10.86 -5.36
CA ASN A 279 7.12 9.98 -4.34
C ASN A 279 6.62 8.65 -4.91
N MET A 280 6.82 8.40 -6.20
CA MET A 280 6.27 7.21 -6.86
C MET A 280 7.20 6.61 -7.89
N TYR A 281 7.10 5.31 -8.12
CA TYR A 281 7.55 4.68 -9.35
C TYR A 281 6.50 3.69 -9.84
N ALA A 282 6.47 3.44 -11.14
CA ALA A 282 5.50 2.57 -11.78
C ALA A 282 6.16 1.57 -12.73
N TYR A 283 5.58 0.37 -12.78
CA TYR A 283 5.97 -0.71 -13.68
C TYR A 283 4.73 -1.49 -14.13
N LYS A 284 4.86 -2.28 -15.20
CA LYS A 284 3.78 -3.18 -15.63
C LYS A 284 3.61 -4.33 -14.65
N LYS A 285 2.37 -4.63 -14.27
CA LYS A 285 2.02 -5.80 -13.48
C LYS A 285 2.60 -7.04 -14.16
N VAL A 286 3.34 -7.82 -13.38
CA VAL A 286 3.91 -9.09 -13.85
C VAL A 286 2.90 -10.19 -13.58
N ASN A 287 2.67 -11.03 -14.58
CA ASN A 287 1.83 -12.21 -14.45
C ASN A 287 2.66 -13.35 -13.87
N GLY A 288 2.15 -13.96 -12.80
CA GLY A 288 2.79 -15.05 -12.11
C GLY A 288 2.13 -15.30 -10.75
N ASP A 289 2.38 -16.47 -10.19
CA ASP A 289 1.93 -16.82 -8.85
C ASP A 289 2.97 -16.42 -7.81
N VAL A 290 2.53 -15.93 -6.65
CA VAL A 290 3.41 -15.69 -5.51
C VAL A 290 3.96 -17.03 -5.02
N PHE A 291 5.28 -17.11 -4.81
CA PHE A 291 5.97 -18.37 -4.48
C PHE A 291 5.39 -19.07 -3.23
N SER A 292 4.97 -18.29 -2.23
CA SER A 292 4.37 -18.77 -0.97
C SER A 292 3.06 -19.56 -1.13
N LYS A 293 2.37 -19.40 -2.25
CA LYS A 293 1.09 -20.06 -2.54
C LYS A 293 1.26 -21.58 -2.60
N ASN A 294 2.20 -22.05 -3.43
CA ASN A 294 2.46 -23.47 -3.67
C ASN A 294 3.98 -23.78 -3.71
N PRO A 295 4.70 -23.63 -2.58
CA PRO A 295 6.12 -23.91 -2.55
C PRO A 295 6.38 -25.41 -2.71
N THR A 296 7.35 -25.76 -3.56
CA THR A 296 7.84 -27.14 -3.72
C THR A 296 9.36 -27.15 -3.71
N ILE A 297 9.96 -28.29 -3.31
CA ILE A 297 11.41 -28.47 -3.34
C ILE A 297 11.95 -28.25 -4.76
N SER A 298 11.28 -28.76 -5.79
CA SER A 298 11.74 -28.64 -7.19
C SER A 298 11.77 -27.18 -7.65
N THR A 299 10.71 -26.42 -7.37
CA THR A 299 10.67 -24.98 -7.71
C THR A 299 11.71 -24.21 -6.90
N PHE A 300 11.92 -24.57 -5.63
CA PHE A 300 12.87 -23.89 -4.76
C PHE A 300 14.34 -24.16 -5.16
N LYS A 301 14.66 -25.39 -5.58
CA LYS A 301 15.93 -25.74 -6.24
C LYS A 301 16.19 -24.83 -7.43
N TYR A 302 15.23 -24.76 -8.34
CA TYR A 302 15.34 -23.95 -9.54
C TYR A 302 15.49 -22.45 -9.22
N PHE A 303 14.79 -21.98 -8.19
CA PHE A 303 14.93 -20.60 -7.69
C PHE A 303 16.34 -20.32 -7.14
N LEU A 304 16.90 -21.20 -6.33
CA LEU A 304 18.25 -21.01 -5.77
C LEU A 304 19.33 -21.03 -6.87
N ASP A 305 19.21 -21.92 -7.86
CA ASP A 305 20.11 -21.94 -9.02
C ASP A 305 20.01 -20.65 -9.84
N TRP A 306 18.80 -20.10 -10.01
CA TRP A 306 18.61 -18.80 -10.65
C TRP A 306 19.20 -17.64 -9.83
N MET A 307 19.07 -17.69 -8.51
CA MET A 307 19.61 -16.69 -7.58
C MET A 307 21.15 -16.70 -7.49
N ASP A 308 21.84 -17.79 -7.85
CA ASP A 308 23.29 -17.78 -8.01
C ASP A 308 23.74 -16.73 -9.05
N GLY A 309 22.94 -16.51 -10.10
CA GLY A 309 23.16 -15.43 -11.07
C GLY A 309 22.80 -14.04 -10.52
N PHE A 310 21.99 -13.97 -9.45
CA PHE A 310 21.63 -12.73 -8.78
C PHE A 310 22.73 -12.22 -7.86
N TRP A 311 23.25 -13.07 -6.97
CA TRP A 311 24.22 -12.70 -5.92
C TRP A 311 25.65 -12.52 -6.45
N ILE A 312 25.84 -11.50 -7.28
CA ILE A 312 27.15 -11.14 -7.82
C ILE A 312 28.01 -10.55 -6.69
N LYS A 313 29.16 -11.17 -6.42
CA LYS A 313 30.14 -10.70 -5.43
C LYS A 313 30.70 -9.33 -5.82
N LYS A 314 30.93 -8.49 -4.82
CA LYS A 314 31.63 -7.21 -4.96
C LYS A 314 32.99 -7.32 -4.27
N ASP A 315 34.06 -7.21 -5.03
CA ASP A 315 35.40 -7.14 -4.46
C ASP A 315 35.61 -5.77 -3.81
N LEU A 316 35.95 -5.79 -2.52
CA LEU A 316 36.18 -4.60 -1.71
C LEU A 316 37.65 -4.53 -1.31
N ASN A 317 38.25 -3.34 -1.38
CA ASN A 317 39.58 -3.10 -0.82
C ASN A 317 39.52 -3.07 0.73
N LEU A 318 40.68 -3.05 1.40
CA LEU A 318 40.75 -3.11 2.87
C LEU A 318 39.92 -2.02 3.57
N GLN A 319 39.94 -0.78 3.05
CA GLN A 319 39.18 0.32 3.64
C GLN A 319 37.67 0.13 3.45
N GLU A 320 37.26 -0.33 2.26
CA GLU A 320 35.86 -0.65 1.95
C GLU A 320 35.36 -1.83 2.78
N GLN A 321 36.19 -2.84 3.04
CA GLN A 321 35.84 -3.97 3.92
C GLN A 321 35.61 -3.51 5.35
N VAL A 322 36.49 -2.66 5.91
CA VAL A 322 36.30 -2.08 7.25
C VAL A 322 35.01 -1.27 7.31
N LYS A 323 34.76 -0.44 6.29
CA LYS A 323 33.52 0.35 6.20
C LYS A 323 32.28 -0.56 6.11
N PHE A 324 32.32 -1.60 5.27
CA PHE A 324 31.19 -2.53 5.12
C PHE A 324 30.91 -3.30 6.41
N LYS A 325 31.96 -3.75 7.11
CA LYS A 325 31.81 -4.37 8.42
C LYS A 325 31.15 -3.43 9.44
N SER A 326 31.49 -2.13 9.41
CA SER A 326 30.81 -1.12 10.25
C SER A 326 29.34 -0.97 9.86
N ILE A 327 29.01 -0.93 8.57
CA ILE A 327 27.63 -0.88 8.08
C ILE A 327 26.84 -2.10 8.57
N CYS A 328 27.41 -3.30 8.47
CA CYS A 328 26.80 -4.52 9.01
C CYS A 328 26.61 -4.44 10.53
N MET A 329 27.59 -3.91 11.28
CA MET A 329 27.49 -3.74 12.73
C MET A 329 26.29 -2.85 13.10
N ASP A 330 26.17 -1.69 12.46
CA ASP A 330 25.06 -0.76 12.72
C ASP A 330 23.71 -1.38 12.30
N PHE A 331 23.69 -2.06 11.16
CA PHE A 331 22.49 -2.64 10.58
C PHE A 331 21.98 -3.88 11.33
N TYR A 332 22.88 -4.64 11.98
CA TYR A 332 22.56 -5.81 12.78
C TYR A 332 22.46 -5.46 14.26
N LYS A 333 23.59 -5.13 14.89
CA LYS A 333 23.68 -4.96 16.35
C LYS A 333 22.88 -3.75 16.81
N GLU A 334 23.31 -2.55 16.42
CA GLU A 334 22.75 -1.31 16.98
C GLU A 334 21.25 -1.19 16.69
N LYS A 335 20.84 -1.57 15.48
CA LYS A 335 19.43 -1.67 15.10
C LYS A 335 18.66 -2.64 15.98
N THR A 336 19.19 -3.82 16.28
CA THR A 336 18.50 -4.82 17.12
C THR A 336 18.35 -4.38 18.55
N TYR A 337 19.39 -3.83 19.18
CA TYR A 337 19.24 -3.27 20.53
C TYR A 337 18.19 -2.16 20.56
N LYS A 338 18.16 -1.28 19.54
CA LYS A 338 17.13 -0.24 19.43
C LYS A 338 15.73 -0.84 19.25
N ARG A 339 15.56 -1.85 18.39
CA ARG A 339 14.26 -2.50 18.13
C ARG A 339 13.73 -3.29 19.31
N VAL A 340 14.59 -3.99 20.04
CA VAL A 340 14.20 -4.71 21.26
C VAL A 340 13.78 -3.73 22.36
N LYS A 341 14.52 -2.62 22.55
CA LYS A 341 14.09 -1.54 23.45
C LYS A 341 12.74 -0.96 23.04
N GLN A 342 12.56 -0.66 21.75
CA GLN A 342 11.29 -0.17 21.21
C GLN A 342 10.15 -1.16 21.45
N TYR A 343 10.38 -2.46 21.28
CA TYR A 343 9.39 -3.50 21.56
C TYR A 343 8.92 -3.43 23.02
N PHE A 344 9.85 -3.41 23.98
CA PHE A 344 9.52 -3.31 25.41
C PHE A 344 8.74 -2.03 25.74
N THR A 345 9.09 -0.90 25.12
CA THR A 345 8.34 0.35 25.28
C THR A 345 6.94 0.28 24.68
N ASN A 346 6.80 -0.24 23.45
CA ASN A 346 5.52 -0.30 22.74
C ASN A 346 4.50 -1.22 23.44
N PHE A 347 4.97 -2.30 24.06
CA PHE A 347 4.11 -3.32 24.67
C PHE A 347 4.15 -3.30 26.21
N GLU A 348 4.79 -2.28 26.81
CA GLU A 348 4.91 -2.09 28.25
C GLU A 348 5.43 -3.34 28.98
N GLN A 349 6.39 -4.03 28.38
CA GLN A 349 7.00 -5.24 28.92
C GLN A 349 8.36 -4.94 29.56
N ILE A 350 8.76 -5.79 30.50
CA ILE A 350 10.08 -5.74 31.15
C ILE A 350 10.84 -7.00 30.73
N ASP A 351 12.15 -6.85 30.48
CA ASP A 351 13.01 -7.98 30.16
C ASP A 351 13.21 -8.88 31.38
N SER A 352 12.81 -10.13 31.26
CA SER A 352 12.84 -11.13 32.32
C SER A 352 13.30 -12.49 31.80
N GLU A 353 13.79 -13.32 32.73
CA GLU A 353 13.92 -14.75 32.48
C GLU A 353 12.53 -15.38 32.33
N GLU A 354 12.36 -16.20 31.31
CA GLU A 354 11.08 -16.79 30.94
C GLU A 354 11.29 -18.25 30.48
N PHE A 355 10.24 -19.05 30.55
CA PHE A 355 10.16 -20.37 29.92
C PHE A 355 9.36 -20.23 28.63
N ILE A 356 10.01 -20.39 27.48
CA ILE A 356 9.37 -20.26 26.16
C ILE A 356 9.23 -21.66 25.57
N ASN A 357 8.01 -22.16 25.40
CA ASN A 357 7.76 -23.54 24.99
C ASN A 357 8.60 -24.54 25.83
N GLU A 358 8.51 -24.40 27.16
CA GLU A 358 9.25 -25.21 28.16
C GLU A 358 10.78 -24.96 28.21
N ASN A 359 11.35 -24.23 27.24
CA ASN A 359 12.77 -23.89 27.24
C ASN A 359 13.05 -22.69 28.15
N LYS A 360 13.92 -22.88 29.16
CA LYS A 360 14.43 -21.75 29.96
C LYS A 360 15.24 -20.80 29.05
N ALA A 361 14.77 -19.56 28.95
CA ALA A 361 15.38 -18.47 28.20
C ALA A 361 15.82 -17.34 29.14
N PRO A 362 17.11 -16.94 29.13
CA PRO A 362 17.59 -15.76 29.83
C PRO A 362 16.90 -14.47 29.35
N LYS A 363 17.25 -13.35 29.99
CA LYS A 363 16.90 -12.02 29.50
C LYS A 363 17.41 -11.82 28.08
N ILE A 364 16.66 -11.12 27.23
CA ILE A 364 17.05 -10.96 25.82
C ILE A 364 18.34 -10.16 25.68
N PHE A 365 18.57 -9.15 26.53
CA PHE A 365 19.82 -8.39 26.47
C PHE A 365 21.04 -9.25 26.84
N ASP A 366 20.91 -10.17 27.80
CA ASP A 366 21.97 -11.13 28.13
C ASP A 366 22.27 -12.07 26.95
N LEU A 367 21.23 -12.49 26.20
CA LEU A 367 21.41 -13.28 24.98
C LEU A 367 22.09 -12.47 23.87
N LEU A 368 21.70 -11.21 23.66
CA LEU A 368 22.30 -10.34 22.65
C LEU A 368 23.78 -10.02 22.98
N ASP A 369 24.14 -9.88 24.25
CA ASP A 369 25.50 -9.64 24.69
C ASP A 369 26.43 -10.85 24.42
N LYS A 370 25.87 -12.07 24.36
CA LYS A 370 26.60 -13.29 23.99
C LYS A 370 26.81 -13.48 22.50
N VAL A 371 26.11 -12.73 21.65
CA VAL A 371 26.28 -12.83 20.19
C VAL A 371 27.67 -12.32 19.79
N ASN A 372 28.42 -13.13 19.03
CA ASN A 372 29.67 -12.69 18.41
C ASN A 372 29.41 -11.71 17.25
N TRP A 373 29.11 -10.46 17.60
CA TRP A 373 28.79 -9.40 16.63
C TRP A 373 29.93 -9.11 15.65
N GLN A 374 31.18 -9.35 16.04
CA GLN A 374 32.33 -9.14 15.16
C GLN A 374 32.35 -10.13 13.99
N GLU A 375 31.98 -11.38 14.26
CA GLU A 375 31.87 -12.45 13.27
C GLU A 375 30.59 -12.32 12.43
N LEU A 376 29.45 -12.04 13.08
CA LEU A 376 28.18 -11.85 12.40
C LEU A 376 28.25 -10.67 11.41
N SER A 377 28.89 -9.57 11.82
CA SER A 377 29.05 -8.36 10.99
C SER A 377 30.17 -8.46 9.95
N ASN A 378 30.94 -9.55 9.95
CA ASN A 378 31.86 -9.85 8.84
C ASN A 378 31.07 -10.41 7.65
N GLY A 379 30.31 -9.54 6.99
CA GLY A 379 29.41 -9.90 5.89
C GLY A 379 30.14 -10.24 4.60
N LEU A 380 29.43 -10.87 3.66
CA LEU A 380 29.93 -11.13 2.31
C LEU A 380 29.23 -10.20 1.32
N PRO A 381 29.95 -9.20 0.76
CA PRO A 381 29.35 -8.17 -0.08
C PRO A 381 28.91 -8.73 -1.44
N VAL A 382 27.62 -8.67 -1.70
CA VAL A 382 26.99 -9.11 -2.95
C VAL A 382 25.93 -8.12 -3.42
N ARG A 383 25.55 -8.19 -4.70
CA ARG A 383 24.25 -7.65 -5.12
C ARG A 383 23.16 -8.38 -4.33
N PHE A 384 22.29 -7.61 -3.67
CA PHE A 384 21.36 -8.12 -2.67
C PHE A 384 19.93 -7.70 -2.96
N HIS A 385 18.96 -8.44 -2.43
CA HIS A 385 17.56 -8.07 -2.48
C HIS A 385 17.16 -7.23 -1.26
N GLY A 386 17.54 -7.69 -0.06
CA GLY A 386 17.36 -7.00 1.23
C GLY A 386 15.97 -7.15 1.85
N ASP A 387 15.03 -7.77 1.14
CA ASP A 387 13.76 -8.23 1.70
C ASP A 387 13.32 -9.54 1.03
N LEU A 388 14.27 -10.47 0.86
CA LEU A 388 14.07 -11.69 0.09
C LEU A 388 13.13 -12.64 0.85
N HIS A 389 11.91 -12.76 0.39
CA HIS A 389 10.85 -13.53 1.04
C HIS A 389 10.01 -14.19 -0.04
N PHE A 390 9.42 -15.36 0.21
CA PHE A 390 8.56 -16.05 -0.76
C PHE A 390 7.34 -15.22 -1.22
N GLU A 391 6.97 -14.19 -0.46
CA GLU A 391 5.85 -13.28 -0.79
C GLU A 391 6.29 -12.20 -1.80
N ASN A 392 7.60 -11.96 -1.87
CA ASN A 392 8.25 -11.00 -2.75
C ASN A 392 8.86 -11.68 -3.98
N ILE A 393 8.47 -12.93 -4.26
CA ILE A 393 8.96 -13.72 -5.39
C ILE A 393 7.74 -14.17 -6.19
N LEU A 394 7.69 -13.80 -7.47
CA LEU A 394 6.75 -14.36 -8.42
C LEU A 394 7.40 -15.49 -9.19
N ILE A 395 6.65 -16.57 -9.36
CA ILE A 395 6.91 -17.64 -10.33
C ILE A 395 6.19 -17.22 -11.62
N ASN A 396 6.95 -16.92 -12.66
CA ASN A 396 6.41 -16.43 -13.91
C ASN A 396 6.00 -17.60 -14.81
N ASP A 397 5.03 -17.35 -15.70
CA ASP A 397 4.63 -18.31 -16.74
C ASP A 397 5.66 -18.38 -17.91
N ASP A 398 6.65 -17.49 -17.94
CA ASP A 398 7.67 -17.38 -18.99
C ASP A 398 8.97 -18.10 -18.59
N GLU A 399 9.31 -19.19 -19.28
CA GLU A 399 10.53 -19.96 -19.04
C GLU A 399 11.83 -19.13 -19.21
N LYS A 400 11.83 -18.05 -19.99
CA LYS A 400 13.02 -17.20 -20.20
C LYS A 400 13.32 -16.27 -19.04
N ALA A 401 12.31 -15.99 -18.22
CA ALA A 401 12.41 -15.23 -16.99
C ALA A 401 11.56 -15.98 -15.96
N PRO A 402 12.07 -17.08 -15.37
CA PRO A 402 11.25 -17.98 -14.56
C PRO A 402 10.75 -17.36 -13.25
N PHE A 403 11.45 -16.33 -12.77
CA PHE A 403 11.14 -15.65 -11.52
C PHE A 403 11.21 -14.14 -11.68
N THR A 404 10.43 -13.43 -10.85
CA THR A 404 10.54 -11.98 -10.67
C THR A 404 10.63 -11.65 -9.20
N LEU A 405 11.62 -10.86 -8.81
CA LEU A 405 11.77 -10.31 -7.46
C LEU A 405 10.99 -9.01 -7.33
N LEU A 406 10.17 -8.90 -6.30
CA LEU A 406 9.38 -7.74 -5.94
C LEU A 406 9.91 -7.11 -4.65
N ASP A 407 9.60 -5.84 -4.42
CA ASP A 407 9.85 -5.18 -3.14
C ASP A 407 11.29 -5.21 -2.60
N TRP A 408 12.27 -5.14 -3.52
CA TRP A 408 13.67 -4.97 -3.16
C TRP A 408 13.90 -3.76 -2.26
N ARG A 409 14.83 -3.91 -1.31
CA ARG A 409 15.19 -2.86 -0.37
C ARG A 409 15.87 -1.69 -1.10
N GLN A 410 15.69 -0.47 -0.64
CA GLN A 410 16.27 0.72 -1.25
C GLN A 410 17.78 0.86 -1.00
N ASN A 411 18.30 0.40 0.15
CA ASN A 411 19.73 0.33 0.46
C ASN A 411 20.01 -0.62 1.65
N PHE A 412 21.27 -1.02 1.81
CA PHE A 412 21.77 -1.79 2.95
C PHE A 412 22.61 -0.88 3.84
N GLY A 413 21.98 -0.29 4.88
CA GLY A 413 22.65 0.66 5.78
C GLY A 413 23.29 1.85 5.06
N GLY A 414 22.60 2.39 4.05
CA GLY A 414 23.10 3.47 3.19
C GLY A 414 23.92 2.99 1.98
N CYS A 415 24.32 1.71 1.90
CA CYS A 415 24.97 1.16 0.72
C CYS A 415 23.94 0.73 -0.33
N MET A 416 24.00 1.31 -1.54
CA MET A 416 23.07 0.98 -2.63
C MET A 416 23.59 -0.15 -3.55
N GLU A 417 24.91 -0.28 -3.66
CA GLU A 417 25.54 -1.17 -4.65
C GLU A 417 25.55 -2.64 -4.21
N TYR A 418 25.80 -2.88 -2.92
CA TYR A 418 25.96 -4.21 -2.36
C TYR A 418 25.44 -4.26 -0.92
N GLY A 419 25.16 -5.47 -0.47
CA GLY A 419 24.71 -5.82 0.87
C GLY A 419 25.28 -7.17 1.25
N ASP A 420 24.85 -7.72 2.37
CA ASP A 420 25.37 -9.01 2.85
C ASP A 420 24.49 -10.17 2.39
N ILE A 421 25.10 -11.19 1.77
CA ILE A 421 24.39 -12.39 1.34
C ILE A 421 23.70 -13.11 2.52
N TYR A 422 24.32 -13.10 3.70
CA TYR A 422 23.73 -13.73 4.89
C TYR A 422 22.44 -13.05 5.34
N TYR A 423 22.26 -11.76 5.01
CA TYR A 423 21.02 -11.07 5.27
C TYR A 423 19.89 -11.54 4.34
N ASP A 424 20.18 -11.72 3.05
CA ASP A 424 19.23 -12.31 2.09
C ASP A 424 18.88 -13.75 2.49
N PHE A 425 19.86 -14.57 2.89
CA PHE A 425 19.61 -15.92 3.40
C PHE A 425 18.76 -15.92 4.66
N GLY A 426 19.07 -15.05 5.62
CA GLY A 426 18.29 -14.92 6.85
C GLY A 426 16.84 -14.50 6.58
N LYS A 427 16.62 -13.59 5.63
CA LYS A 427 15.30 -13.14 5.17
C LYS A 427 14.52 -14.25 4.46
N LEU A 428 15.19 -15.03 3.61
CA LEU A 428 14.61 -16.16 2.92
C LEU A 428 14.16 -17.23 3.93
N ASN A 429 15.04 -17.60 4.86
CA ASN A 429 14.73 -18.59 5.90
C ASN A 429 13.62 -18.12 6.85
N HIS A 430 13.61 -16.84 7.20
CA HIS A 430 12.51 -16.21 7.94
C HIS A 430 11.15 -16.44 7.26
N GLY A 431 11.08 -16.23 5.94
CA GLY A 431 9.83 -16.41 5.20
C GLY A 431 9.43 -17.86 4.97
N ILE A 432 10.40 -18.77 4.99
CA ILE A 432 10.15 -20.22 4.96
C ILE A 432 9.53 -20.70 6.29
N ILE A 433 9.96 -20.13 7.43
CA ILE A 433 9.42 -20.45 8.76
C ILE A 433 8.05 -19.80 8.98
N MET A 434 7.89 -18.52 8.62
CA MET A 434 6.67 -17.73 8.87
C MET A 434 6.20 -17.02 7.59
N SER A 435 5.17 -17.54 6.93
CA SER A 435 4.58 -16.93 5.72
C SER A 435 3.50 -15.90 6.04
N HIS A 436 3.17 -14.99 5.10
CA HIS A 436 2.08 -14.03 5.31
C HIS A 436 0.73 -14.73 5.41
N GLU A 437 0.52 -15.80 4.63
CA GLU A 437 -0.72 -16.60 4.70
C GLU A 437 -1.05 -17.08 6.11
N ILE A 438 -0.05 -17.53 6.89
CA ILE A 438 -0.23 -17.97 8.28
C ILE A 438 -0.74 -16.82 9.15
N VAL A 439 -0.16 -15.63 8.95
CA VAL A 439 -0.50 -14.42 9.71
C VAL A 439 -1.91 -13.95 9.35
N ASP A 440 -2.21 -13.84 8.05
CA ASP A 440 -3.48 -13.33 7.53
C ASP A 440 -4.65 -14.23 7.92
N LYS A 441 -4.45 -15.56 7.84
CA LYS A 441 -5.44 -16.56 8.26
C LYS A 441 -5.45 -16.81 9.77
N LYS A 442 -4.64 -16.08 10.54
CA LYS A 442 -4.51 -16.22 12.01
C LYS A 442 -4.24 -17.65 12.46
N LEU A 443 -3.39 -18.37 11.72
CA LEU A 443 -3.05 -19.78 11.97
C LEU A 443 -1.90 -19.92 12.97
N PHE A 444 -1.93 -19.10 14.04
CA PHE A 444 -0.95 -19.11 15.10
C PHE A 444 -1.62 -18.79 16.44
N ASN A 445 -0.99 -19.26 17.51
CA ASN A 445 -1.37 -18.96 18.89
C ASN A 445 -0.13 -18.50 19.65
N VAL A 446 -0.29 -17.50 20.50
CA VAL A 446 0.75 -17.08 21.45
C VAL A 446 0.08 -16.62 22.73
N SER A 447 0.61 -17.08 23.86
CA SER A 447 0.14 -16.72 25.18
C SER A 447 1.30 -16.54 26.14
N ARG A 448 1.15 -15.60 27.06
CA ARG A 448 2.10 -15.34 28.14
C ARG A 448 1.33 -15.35 29.45
N LYS A 449 1.72 -16.23 30.37
CA LYS A 449 1.17 -16.32 31.72
C LYS A 449 2.32 -16.34 32.72
N LEU A 450 2.43 -15.29 33.52
CA LEU A 450 3.58 -15.09 34.42
C LEU A 450 4.89 -15.17 33.61
N ASN A 451 5.79 -16.08 33.97
CA ASN A 451 7.06 -16.32 33.28
C ASN A 451 6.98 -17.43 32.22
N ASN A 452 5.79 -17.97 31.94
CA ASN A 452 5.61 -19.02 30.95
C ASN A 452 5.02 -18.42 29.68
N VAL A 453 5.71 -18.65 28.57
CA VAL A 453 5.30 -18.27 27.23
C VAL A 453 5.08 -19.56 26.47
N HIS A 454 3.93 -19.65 25.82
CA HIS A 454 3.63 -20.72 24.88
C HIS A 454 3.23 -20.12 23.55
N TYR A 455 3.83 -20.59 22.47
CA TYR A 455 3.41 -20.26 21.12
C TYR A 455 3.45 -21.49 20.22
N ASP A 456 2.58 -21.48 19.22
CA ASP A 456 2.55 -22.47 18.15
C ASP A 456 1.98 -21.85 16.88
N PHE A 457 2.32 -22.37 15.72
CA PHE A 457 1.79 -21.91 14.43
C PHE A 457 1.80 -23.02 13.39
N LEU A 458 0.80 -23.01 12.52
CA LEU A 458 0.75 -23.96 11.42
C LEU A 458 1.80 -23.60 10.38
N ARG A 459 2.56 -24.59 9.94
CA ARG A 459 3.50 -24.47 8.83
C ARG A 459 3.26 -25.58 7.82
N LYS A 460 3.21 -25.23 6.53
CA LYS A 460 3.05 -26.21 5.44
C LYS A 460 4.23 -27.19 5.46
N GLN A 461 3.97 -28.48 5.27
CA GLN A 461 5.03 -29.50 5.18
C GLN A 461 6.04 -29.15 4.08
N SER A 462 5.58 -28.64 2.93
CA SER A 462 6.49 -28.25 1.85
C SER A 462 7.44 -27.11 2.24
N LEU A 463 7.08 -26.23 3.18
CA LEU A 463 7.98 -25.22 3.72
C LEU A 463 9.01 -25.82 4.69
N VAL A 464 8.63 -26.85 5.45
CA VAL A 464 9.57 -27.62 6.28
C VAL A 464 10.60 -28.32 5.39
N ASP A 465 10.13 -28.97 4.33
CA ASP A 465 11.00 -29.63 3.36
C ASP A 465 11.93 -28.64 2.64
N CYS A 466 11.43 -27.43 2.31
CA CYS A 466 12.25 -26.37 1.73
C CYS A 466 13.32 -25.86 2.70
N GLU A 467 13.05 -25.71 3.99
CA GLU A 467 14.08 -25.31 4.98
C GLU A 467 15.16 -26.38 5.12
N GLN A 468 14.77 -27.66 5.19
CA GLN A 468 15.74 -28.74 5.25
C GLN A 468 16.66 -28.72 4.02
N TYR A 469 16.07 -28.61 2.83
CA TYR A 469 16.86 -28.48 1.60
C TYR A 469 17.71 -27.21 1.59
N PHE A 470 17.20 -26.08 2.11
CA PHE A 470 17.94 -24.83 2.17
C PHE A 470 19.20 -24.97 3.03
N LYS A 471 19.09 -25.62 4.19
CA LYS A 471 20.24 -25.94 5.04
C LYS A 471 21.31 -26.71 4.26
N GLU A 472 20.92 -27.83 3.65
CA GLU A 472 21.84 -28.67 2.88
C GLU A 472 22.49 -27.88 1.74
N TRP A 473 21.72 -27.04 1.03
CA TRP A 473 22.23 -26.20 -0.05
C TRP A 473 23.24 -25.16 0.45
N ILE A 474 22.95 -24.47 1.57
CA ILE A 474 23.85 -23.48 2.19
C ILE A 474 25.20 -24.12 2.55
N GLU A 475 25.16 -25.28 3.22
CA GLU A 475 26.35 -26.01 3.64
C GLU A 475 27.16 -26.52 2.42
N ASN A 476 26.48 -27.06 1.40
CA ASN A 476 27.11 -27.52 0.16
C ASN A 476 27.78 -26.41 -0.64
N LYS A 477 27.28 -25.16 -0.55
CA LYS A 477 27.90 -23.97 -1.16
C LYS A 477 29.07 -23.42 -0.32
N GLY A 478 29.34 -23.98 0.85
CA GLY A 478 30.40 -23.55 1.77
C GLY A 478 30.04 -22.34 2.63
N TYR A 479 28.75 -22.05 2.79
CA TYR A 479 28.26 -21.01 3.69
C TYR A 479 27.94 -21.58 5.08
N ASP A 480 27.91 -20.72 6.10
CA ASP A 480 27.61 -21.12 7.48
C ASP A 480 26.10 -21.02 7.78
N TYR A 481 25.43 -22.18 7.90
CA TYR A 481 24.02 -22.23 8.25
C TYR A 481 23.72 -21.73 9.67
N THR A 482 24.65 -21.83 10.62
CA THR A 482 24.49 -21.27 11.96
C THR A 482 24.41 -19.75 11.90
N LYS A 483 25.23 -19.11 11.06
CA LYS A 483 25.14 -17.67 10.79
C LYS A 483 23.82 -17.28 10.13
N VAL A 484 23.28 -18.11 9.23
CA VAL A 484 21.94 -17.91 8.65
C VAL A 484 20.86 -17.97 9.73
N ARG A 485 20.84 -19.01 10.57
CA ARG A 485 19.88 -19.14 11.69
C ARG A 485 19.95 -17.96 12.65
N LEU A 486 21.16 -17.52 12.99
CA LEU A 486 21.39 -16.36 13.85
C LEU A 486 20.82 -15.10 13.21
N MET A 487 21.07 -14.87 11.91
CA MET A 487 20.50 -13.75 11.17
C MET A 487 18.97 -13.80 11.15
N THR A 488 18.37 -14.98 10.96
CA THR A 488 16.92 -15.18 11.03
C THR A 488 16.34 -14.78 12.40
N ALA A 489 16.96 -15.19 13.50
CA ALA A 489 16.53 -14.81 14.85
C ALA A 489 16.62 -13.28 15.07
N ILE A 490 17.71 -12.66 14.61
CA ILE A 490 17.89 -11.20 14.64
C ILE A 490 16.84 -10.48 13.80
N ILE A 491 16.46 -11.02 12.64
CA ILE A 491 15.38 -10.47 11.80
C ILE A 491 14.05 -10.50 12.55
N TYR A 492 13.68 -11.62 13.18
CA TYR A 492 12.43 -11.72 13.96
C TYR A 492 12.35 -10.68 15.09
N LEU A 493 13.43 -10.54 15.87
CA LEU A 493 13.51 -9.54 16.94
C LEU A 493 13.39 -8.10 16.38
N ASN A 494 13.97 -7.84 15.22
CA ASN A 494 13.93 -6.53 14.59
C ASN A 494 12.54 -6.12 14.10
N ILE A 495 11.75 -7.07 13.59
CA ILE A 495 10.41 -6.79 13.05
C ILE A 495 9.31 -6.85 14.12
N ALA A 496 9.53 -7.54 15.25
CA ALA A 496 8.52 -7.68 16.31
C ALA A 496 7.91 -6.33 16.77
N ALA A 497 8.73 -5.29 16.90
CA ALA A 497 8.28 -3.95 17.31
C ALA A 497 7.42 -3.20 16.26
N LEU A 498 7.36 -3.70 15.03
CA LEU A 498 6.69 -3.08 13.89
C LEU A 498 5.31 -3.69 13.56
N HIS A 499 4.97 -4.81 14.19
CA HIS A 499 3.71 -5.49 13.95
C HIS A 499 2.74 -5.29 15.12
N HIS A 500 1.46 -5.56 14.86
CA HIS A 500 0.40 -5.46 15.86
C HIS A 500 0.31 -6.73 16.71
N TYR A 501 -0.24 -6.58 17.91
CA TYR A 501 -0.61 -7.70 18.77
C TYR A 501 -1.73 -8.54 18.11
N PRO A 502 -1.73 -9.90 18.25
CA PRO A 502 -0.78 -10.74 18.98
C PRO A 502 0.44 -11.18 18.14
N TYR A 503 0.53 -10.81 16.86
CA TYR A 503 1.59 -11.27 15.98
C TYR A 503 2.98 -10.77 16.41
N SER A 504 3.08 -9.52 16.88
CA SER A 504 4.33 -8.99 17.46
C SER A 504 4.91 -9.85 18.58
N LEU A 505 4.04 -10.39 19.44
CA LEU A 505 4.42 -11.23 20.57
C LEU A 505 5.00 -12.57 20.11
N LEU A 506 4.37 -13.19 19.10
CA LEU A 506 4.88 -14.40 18.46
C LEU A 506 6.27 -14.16 17.88
N LEU A 507 6.45 -13.10 17.09
CA LEU A 507 7.73 -12.77 16.46
C LEU A 507 8.85 -12.57 17.48
N PHE A 508 8.56 -11.84 18.55
CA PHE A 508 9.54 -11.60 19.61
C PHE A 508 10.00 -12.90 20.27
N TYR A 509 9.05 -13.75 20.66
CA TYR A 509 9.38 -14.99 21.38
C TYR A 509 9.95 -16.09 20.48
N LEU A 510 9.52 -16.16 19.22
CA LEU A 510 10.16 -17.01 18.22
C LEU A 510 11.63 -16.59 18.04
N GLY A 511 11.90 -15.30 17.85
CA GLY A 511 13.27 -14.77 17.73
C GLY A 511 14.11 -15.01 18.99
N LYS A 512 13.57 -14.75 20.19
CA LYS A 512 14.25 -14.97 21.49
C LYS A 512 14.56 -16.44 21.71
N ASN A 513 13.61 -17.35 21.43
CA ASN A 513 13.81 -18.78 21.61
C ASN A 513 14.83 -19.34 20.60
N MET A 514 14.73 -18.98 19.32
CA MET A 514 15.71 -19.37 18.30
C MET A 514 17.13 -18.90 18.69
N LEU A 515 17.28 -17.66 19.15
CA LEU A 515 18.57 -17.14 19.59
C LEU A 515 19.14 -17.93 20.79
N ASN A 516 18.29 -18.26 21.77
CA ASN A 516 18.67 -19.04 22.94
C ASN A 516 19.15 -20.46 22.56
N GLU A 517 18.45 -21.13 21.64
CA GLU A 517 18.83 -22.46 21.15
C GLU A 517 20.18 -22.42 20.41
N ILE A 518 20.35 -21.48 19.48
CA ILE A 518 21.59 -21.35 18.70
C ILE A 518 22.81 -21.09 19.60
N LEU A 519 22.65 -20.28 20.65
CA LEU A 519 23.75 -19.98 21.57
C LEU A 519 24.06 -21.16 22.50
N LYS A 520 23.07 -21.96 22.91
CA LYS A 520 23.30 -23.19 23.67
C LYS A 520 24.03 -24.26 22.85
N ASP A 521 23.69 -24.40 21.56
CA ASP A 521 24.37 -25.33 20.65
C ASP A 521 25.87 -25.01 20.50
N LYS A 522 26.26 -23.73 20.67
CA LYS A 522 27.66 -23.28 20.64
C LYS A 522 28.41 -23.53 21.96
N ASP A 523 27.73 -23.45 23.10
CA ASP A 523 28.33 -23.69 24.41
C ASP A 523 28.49 -25.20 24.73
N GLY A 524 27.84 -26.08 23.95
CA GLY A 524 27.85 -27.54 24.12
C GLY A 524 28.80 -28.33 23.21
N ASN A 525 29.52 -27.65 22.31
CA ASN A 525 30.64 -28.17 21.51
C ASN A 525 31.95 -27.56 22.01
#